data_AF-A0A2U8VYA1-F1
#
_entry.id   AF-A0A2U8VYA1-F1
#
_cell.length_a   1.000
_cell.length_b   1.000
_cell.length_c   1.000
_cell.angle_alpha   90.00
_cell.angle_beta   90.00
_cell.angle_gamma   90.00
#
_symmetry.space_group_name_H-M   'P 1'
#
loop_
_entity.id
_entity.type
_entity.pdbx_description
1 polymer ?
#
loop_
_entity_poly.entity_id
_entity_poly.type
_entity_poly.pdbx_seq_one_letter_code
_entity_poly.pdbx_strand_id
1 'polypeptide(L)' 'MREISQNTNHGLITLTISAAFRPTGWYTWLICRDGRPYQRAERSFRTEQRAQRDGIAAMQRLLE' A
#
# COMPACT_ATOMS: atom_id res chain seq x y z
N MET A 1 11.48 1.81 -3.24
CA MET A 1 10.49 1.43 -2.22
C MET A 1 10.04 2.73 -1.58
N ARG A 2 8.73 2.98 -1.57
CA ARG A 2 8.15 4.21 -1.00
C ARG A 2 7.22 3.84 0.14
N GLU A 3 7.32 4.53 1.26
CA GLU A 3 6.46 4.31 2.43
C GLU A 3 5.67 5.57 2.74
N ILE A 4 4.41 5.39 3.11
CA ILE A 4 3.50 6.43 3.58
C ILE A 4 2.91 5.94 4.90
N SER A 5 3.05 6.72 5.96
CA SER A 5 2.62 6.32 7.30
C SER A 5 1.64 7.34 7.85
N GLN A 6 0.56 6.86 8.47
CA GLN A 6 -0.48 7.69 9.08
C GLN A 6 -0.79 7.15 10.48
N ASN A 7 -0.68 8.02 11.47
CA ASN A 7 -1.09 7.71 12.83
C ASN A 7 -2.58 8.03 13.00
N THR A 8 -3.33 7.09 13.53
CA THR A 8 -4.80 7.15 13.63
C THR A 8 -5.23 6.75 15.03
N ASN A 9 -6.48 7.03 15.40
CA ASN A 9 -7.06 6.55 16.67
C ASN A 9 -7.06 5.01 16.78
N HIS A 10 -6.87 4.32 15.66
CA HIS A 10 -6.89 2.87 15.54
C HIS A 10 -5.48 2.24 15.50
N GLY A 11 -4.41 3.03 15.65
CA GLY A 11 -3.02 2.60 15.56
C GLY A 11 -2.28 3.20 14.37
N LEU A 12 -1.02 2.79 14.19
CA LEU A 12 -0.18 3.24 13.08
C LEU A 12 -0.52 2.41 11.83
N ILE A 13 -0.99 3.08 10.78
CA ILE A 13 -1.21 2.45 9.48
C ILE A 13 -0.09 2.89 8.54
N THR A 14 0.58 1.93 7.90
CA THR A 14 1.64 2.18 6.93
C THR A 14 1.29 1.55 5.58
N LEU A 15 1.59 2.27 4.50
CA LEU A 15 1.41 1.85 3.12
C LEU A 15 2.79 1.82 2.45
N THR A 16 3.22 0.64 2.04
CA THR A 16 4.49 0.42 1.35
C THR A 16 4.22 0.11 -0.12
N ILE A 17 4.84 0.87 -1.03
CA ILE A 17 4.84 0.65 -2.46
C ILE A 17 6.19 0.05 -2.86
N SER A 18 6.14 -1.04 -3.62
CA SER A 18 7.32 -1.80 -4.04
C SER A 18 7.15 -2.38 -5.43
N ALA A 19 8.26 -2.76 -6.06
CA ALA A 19 8.22 -3.51 -7.30
C ALA A 19 7.55 -4.87 -7.05
N ALA A 20 6.64 -5.27 -7.93
CA ALA A 20 6.01 -6.57 -7.90
C ALA A 20 7.02 -7.66 -8.28
N PHE A 21 6.92 -8.83 -7.64
CA PHE A 21 7.75 -9.98 -7.97
C PHE A 21 7.52 -10.44 -9.42
N ARG A 22 6.24 -10.48 -9.84
CA ARG A 22 5.83 -10.75 -11.23
C ARG A 22 4.53 -9.99 -11.54
N PRO A 23 4.36 -9.50 -12.78
CA PRO A 23 5.38 -9.40 -13.85
C PRO A 23 6.45 -8.34 -13.56
N THR A 24 7.63 -8.50 -14.16
CA THR A 24 8.77 -7.58 -13.98
C THR A 24 8.43 -6.17 -14.48
N GLY A 25 8.88 -5.14 -13.76
CA GLY A 25 8.62 -3.73 -14.08
C GLY A 25 7.25 -3.22 -13.62
N TRP A 26 6.47 -4.06 -12.93
CA TRP A 26 5.22 -3.67 -12.31
C TRP A 26 5.42 -3.39 -10.83
N TYR A 27 4.41 -2.77 -10.21
CA TYR A 27 4.43 -2.29 -8.85
C TYR A 27 3.22 -2.84 -8.09
N THR A 28 3.39 -3.05 -6.80
CA THR A 28 2.33 -3.47 -5.89
C THR A 28 2.40 -2.62 -4.62
N TRP A 29 1.42 -2.79 -3.74
CA TRP A 29 1.39 -2.13 -2.46
C TRP A 29 0.94 -3.07 -1.34
N LEU A 30 1.41 -2.79 -0.13
CA LEU A 30 1.06 -3.48 1.11
C LEU A 30 0.71 -2.45 2.18
N ILE A 31 -0.44 -2.62 2.81
CA ILE A 31 -0.84 -1.88 4.00
C ILE A 31 -0.54 -2.76 5.22
N CYS A 32 0.20 -2.19 6.17
CA CYS A 32 0.41 -2.76 7.49
C CYS A 32 -0.30 -1.92 8.55
N ARG A 33 -0.76 -2.58 9.62
CA ARG A 33 -1.28 -1.93 10.83
C ARG A 33 -0.44 -2.38 12.01
N ASP A 34 0.17 -1.41 12.71
CA ASP A 34 1.09 -1.63 13.82
C ASP A 34 2.21 -2.63 13.47
N GLY A 35 2.77 -2.48 12.26
CA GLY A 35 3.84 -3.32 11.74
C GLY A 35 3.40 -4.70 11.21
N ARG A 36 2.10 -5.04 11.28
CA ARG A 36 1.57 -6.32 10.78
C ARG A 36 0.89 -6.16 9.43
N PRO A 37 1.17 -7.03 8.44
CA PRO A 37 0.43 -7.03 7.17
C PRO A 37 -1.08 -7.11 7.40
N TYR A 38 -1.81 -6.14 6.85
CA TYR A 38 -3.26 -6.03 7.00
C TYR A 38 -3.96 -6.26 5.67
N GLN A 39 -3.57 -5.51 4.63
CA GLN A 39 -4.16 -5.61 3.30
C GLN A 39 -3.09 -5.48 2.24
N ARG A 40 -3.21 -6.21 1.13
CA ARG A 40 -2.31 -6.14 -0.02
C ARG A 40 -3.08 -5.77 -1.27
N ALA A 41 -2.39 -5.23 -2.27
CA ALA A 41 -2.99 -5.06 -3.58
C ALA A 41 -3.40 -6.41 -4.17
N GLU A 42 -4.63 -6.52 -4.68
CA GLU A 42 -5.10 -7.74 -5.37
C GLU A 42 -4.40 -7.96 -6.72
N ARG A 43 -3.85 -6.89 -7.30
CA ARG A 43 -3.16 -6.90 -8.59
C ARG A 43 -1.92 -6.02 -8.56
N SER A 44 -1.04 -6.24 -9.53
CA SER A 44 0.07 -5.35 -9.80
C SER A 44 -0.34 -4.23 -10.75
N PHE A 45 0.42 -3.14 -10.78
CA PHE A 45 0.21 -1.96 -11.61
C PHE A 45 1.43 -1.64 -12.46
N ARG A 46 1.22 -1.10 -13.67
CA ARG A 46 2.32 -0.77 -14.60
C ARG A 46 3.24 0.37 -14.12
N THR A 47 2.78 1.22 -13.20
CA THR A 47 3.56 2.35 -12.71
C THR A 47 3.46 2.46 -11.19
N GLU A 48 4.53 2.93 -10.56
CA GLU A 48 4.58 3.18 -9.12
C GLU A 48 3.49 4.18 -8.71
N GLN A 49 3.28 5.23 -9.50
CA GLN A 49 2.24 6.24 -9.24
C GLN A 49 0.82 5.64 -9.24
N ARG A 50 0.54 4.66 -10.10
CA ARG A 50 -0.77 3.99 -10.11
C ARG A 50 -0.94 3.10 -8.88
N ALA A 51 0.09 2.34 -8.51
CA ALA A 51 0.08 1.56 -7.27
C ALA A 51 -0.11 2.46 -6.04
N GLN A 52 0.57 3.61 -6.01
CA GLN A 52 0.43 4.59 -4.93
C GLN A 52 -0.99 5.15 -4.83
N ARG A 53 -1.59 5.59 -5.94
CA ARG A 53 -2.97 6.12 -5.92
C ARG A 53 -3.99 5.07 -5.46
N ASP A 54 -3.83 3.83 -5.93
CA ASP A 54 -4.70 2.71 -5.55
C ASP A 54 -4.54 2.36 -4.06
N GLY A 55 -3.29 2.27 -3.58
CA GLY A 55 -2.99 2.01 -2.18
C GLY A 55 -3.43 3.12 -1.23
N ILE A 56 -3.32 4.40 -1.63
CA ILE A 56 -3.85 5.52 -0.83
C ILE A 56 -5.36 5.44 -0.74
N ALA A 57 -6.06 5.14 -1.84
CA ALA A 57 -7.51 4.98 -1.83
C ALA A 57 -7.94 3.80 -0.94
N ALA A 58 -7.20 2.69 -0.96
CA ALA A 58 -7.44 1.56 -0.05
C ALA A 58 -7.20 1.96 1.42
N MET A 59 -6.09 2.66 1.70
CA MET A 59 -5.77 3.15 3.03
C MET A 59 -6.84 4.11 3.56
N GLN A 60 -7.35 5.03 2.74
CA GLN A 60 -8.41 5.97 3.12
C GLN A 60 -9.70 5.25 3.53
N ARG A 61 -10.10 4.18 2.83
CA ARG A 61 -11.27 3.36 3.21
C ARG A 61 -11.14 2.66 4.56
N LEU A 62 -9.92 2.52 5.08
CA LEU A 62 -9.68 1.98 6.42
C LEU A 62 -9.78 3.04 7.53
N LEU A 63 -9.84 4.32 7.15
CA LEU A 63 -9.94 5.47 8.05
C LEU A 63 -11.35 6.06 8.12
N GLU A 64 -12.20 5.73 7.14
CA GLU A 64 -13.65 5.99 7.15
C GLU A 64 -14.37 5.01 8.10
#